data_AF-A0A955PFQ5-F1
#
_entry.id   AF-A0A955PFQ5-F1
#
_cell.length_a   1.000
_cell.length_b   1.000
_cell.length_c   1.000
_cell.angle_alpha   90.00
_cell.angle_beta   90.00
_cell.angle_gamma   90.00
#
_symmetry.space_group_name_H-M   'P 1'
#
loop_
_entity.id
_entity.type
_entity.pdbx_description
1 polymer ?
#
loop_
_entity_poly.entity_id
_entity_poly.type
_entity_poly.pdbx_seq_one_letter_code
_entity_poly.pdbx_strand_id
1 'polypeptide(L)' 'MISIGGIDIAIIIGYLLIVISIGLYFARNENTSEDFFLAGRKLTWPFIGLSLFASNIGTEHL' A
#
# COMPACT_ATOMS: atom_id res chain seq x y z
N MET A 1 18.15 26.07 1.38
CA MET A 1 16.74 25.85 0.99
C MET A 1 16.71 24.61 0.12
N ILE A 2 16.02 23.55 0.54
CA ILE A 2 15.91 22.33 -0.26
C ILE A 2 14.99 22.67 -1.43
N SER A 3 15.50 22.60 -2.65
CA SER A 3 14.70 22.83 -3.86
C SER A 3 14.21 21.47 -4.34
N ILE A 4 12.88 21.30 -4.40
CA ILE A 4 12.25 20.08 -4.90
C ILE A 4 12.38 20.12 -6.42
N GLY A 5 13.20 19.22 -6.96
CA GLY A 5 13.44 19.13 -8.39
C GLY A 5 12.30 18.43 -9.12
N GLY A 6 12.26 18.58 -10.45
CA GLY A 6 11.28 17.87 -11.28
C GLY A 6 11.37 16.34 -11.14
N ILE A 7 12.56 15.81 -10.82
CA ILE A 7 12.77 14.38 -10.57
C ILE A 7 12.08 13.91 -9.28
N ASP A 8 12.09 14.72 -8.22
CA ASP A 8 11.46 14.38 -6.93
C ASP A 8 9.95 14.28 -7.09
N ILE A 9 9.36 15.24 -7.83
CA ILE A 9 7.94 15.24 -8.16
C ILE A 9 7.58 14.02 -9.01
N ALA A 10 8.40 13.67 -10.01
CA ALA A 10 8.16 12.50 -10.85
C ALA A 10 8.17 11.21 -10.03
N ILE A 11 9.07 11.06 -9.07
CA ILE A 11 9.14 9.91 -8.17
C ILE A 11 7.88 9.83 -7.29
N ILE A 12 7.44 10.95 -6.72
CA ILE A 12 6.22 11.00 -5.88
C ILE A 12 4.99 10.59 -6.70
N ILE A 13 4.81 11.18 -7.88
CA ILE A 13 3.69 10.86 -8.76
C ILE A 13 3.74 9.39 -9.19
N GLY A 14 4.91 8.89 -9.58
CA GLY A 14 5.11 7.50 -9.97
C GLY A 14 4.75 6.53 -8.84
N TYR A 15 5.19 6.81 -7.62
CA TYR A 15 4.85 6.03 -6.43
C TYR A 15 3.33 5.99 -6.20
N LEU A 16 2.64 7.14 -6.21
CA LEU A 16 1.20 7.21 -6.02
C LEU A 16 0.43 6.43 -7.10
N LEU A 17 0.83 6.56 -8.37
CA LEU A 17 0.21 5.83 -9.47
C LEU A 17 0.37 4.32 -9.33
N ILE A 18 1.55 3.85 -8.90
CA ILE A 18 1.79 2.43 -8.65
C ILE A 18 0.87 1.92 -7.53
N VAL A 19 0.84 2.60 -6.39
CA VAL A 19 0.01 2.21 -5.23
C VAL A 19 -1.48 2.15 -5.62
N ILE A 20 -1.98 3.16 -6.33
CA ILE A 20 -3.38 3.19 -6.79
C ILE A 20 -3.65 2.06 -7.79
N SER A 21 -2.75 1.83 -8.75
CA SER A 21 -2.93 0.78 -9.76
C SER A 21 -3.01 -0.60 -9.13
N ILE A 22 -2.17 -0.87 -8.13
CA ILE A 22 -2.21 -2.10 -7.33
C ILE A 22 -3.56 -2.22 -6.62
N GLY A 23 -4.00 -1.17 -5.92
CA GLY A 23 -5.29 -1.18 -5.23
C GLY A 23 -6.46 -1.46 -6.16
N LEU A 24 -6.52 -0.81 -7.33
CA LEU A 24 -7.56 -1.02 -8.33
C LEU A 24 -7.50 -2.42 -8.98
N TYR A 25 -6.30 -2.96 -9.17
CA TYR A 25 -6.12 -4.31 -9.71
C TYR A 25 -6.72 -5.37 -8.78
N PHE A 26 -6.42 -5.27 -7.48
CA PHE A 26 -6.95 -6.20 -6.48
C PHE A 26 -8.45 -6.00 -6.22
N ALA A 27 -8.92 -4.74 -6.15
CA ALA A 27 -10.34 -4.41 -5.95
C ALA A 27 -11.27 -5.05 -7.00
N ARG A 28 -10.76 -5.34 -8.20
CA ARG A 28 -11.56 -5.90 -9.28
C ARG A 28 -11.86 -7.40 -9.13
N ASN A 29 -11.17 -8.10 -8.22
CA ASN A 29 -11.24 -9.56 -8.08
C ASN A 29 -11.95 -10.01 -6.78
N GLU A 30 -12.56 -9.07 -6.06
CA GLU A 30 -13.19 -9.27 -4.75
C GLU A 30 -14.71 -9.37 -4.94
N ASN A 31 -15.28 -10.57 -4.80
CA ASN A 31 -16.72 -10.80 -5.07
C ASN A 31 -17.57 -10.86 -3.78
N THR A 32 -16.94 -10.88 -2.61
CA THR A 32 -17.61 -11.05 -1.32
C THR A 32 -16.80 -10.40 -0.20
N SER A 33 -17.49 -9.83 0.79
CA SER A 33 -16.87 -9.17 1.94
C SER A 33 -15.93 -10.12 2.71
N GLU A 34 -16.25 -11.41 2.79
CA GLU A 34 -15.37 -12.42 3.39
C GLU A 34 -14.02 -12.53 2.65
N ASP A 35 -14.00 -12.48 1.32
CA ASP A 35 -12.74 -12.53 0.54
C ASP A 35 -11.88 -11.28 0.73
N PHE A 36 -12.53 -10.12 0.90
CA PHE A 36 -11.84 -8.86 1.21
C PHE A 36 -11.21 -8.88 2.61
N PHE A 37 -11.97 -9.31 3.64
CA PHE A 37 -11.46 -9.36 5.02
C PHE A 37 -10.48 -10.50 5.29
N LEU A 38 -10.67 -11.67 4.67
CA LEU A 38 -9.78 -12.83 4.84
C LEU A 38 -8.66 -12.89 3.80
N ALA A 39 -8.58 -11.92 2.86
CA ALA A 39 -7.66 -11.93 1.73
C ALA A 39 -7.65 -13.30 1.01
N GLY A 40 -8.85 -13.83 0.76
CA GLY A 40 -9.07 -15.15 0.14
C GLY A 40 -8.42 -16.34 0.87
N ARG A 41 -8.08 -16.19 2.17
CA ARG A 41 -7.36 -17.18 3.00
C ARG A 41 -5.95 -17.52 2.50
N LYS A 42 -5.39 -16.71 1.60
CA LYS A 42 -4.04 -16.93 1.01
C LYS A 42 -2.96 -16.05 1.63
N LEU A 43 -3.33 -15.13 2.51
CA LEU A 43 -2.37 -14.23 3.15
C LEU A 43 -1.45 -15.01 4.10
N THR A 44 -0.18 -15.11 3.72
CA THR A 44 0.82 -15.88 4.48
C THR A 44 1.30 -15.07 5.70
N TRP A 45 1.66 -15.76 6.78
CA TRP A 45 2.11 -15.15 8.04
C TRP A 45 3.15 -14.00 7.93
N PRO A 46 4.18 -14.03 7.05
CA PRO A 46 5.14 -12.92 6.98
C PRO A 46 4.51 -11.63 6.45
N PHE A 47 3.56 -11.72 5.51
CA PHE A 47 2.88 -10.55 4.96
C PHE A 47 1.99 -9.88 6.00
N ILE A 48 1.33 -10.68 6.86
CA ILE A 48 0.55 -10.16 7.98
C ILE A 48 1.45 -9.38 8.94
N GLY A 49 2.60 -9.94 9.31
CA GLY A 49 3.57 -9.28 10.19
C GLY A 49 4.12 -7.98 9.61
N LEU A 50 4.44 -7.96 8.32
CA LEU A 50 4.90 -6.75 7.62
C LEU A 50 3.82 -5.68 7.55
N SER A 51 2.57 -6.03 7.26
CA SER A 51 1.46 -5.08 7.23
C SER A 51 1.18 -4.48 8.61
N LEU A 52 1.23 -5.30 9.66
CA LEU A 52 1.10 -4.82 11.04
C LEU A 52 2.24 -3.88 11.43
N PHE A 53 3.48 -4.24 11.09
CA PHE A 53 4.64 -3.38 11.34
C PHE A 53 4.52 -2.05 10.59
N ALA A 54 4.20 -2.07 9.29
CA ALA A 54 4.00 -0.87 8.50
C ALA A 54 2.85 0.01 9.02
N SER A 55 1.75 -0.61 9.51
CA SER A 55 0.60 0.12 10.05
C SER A 55 0.85 0.73 11.43
N ASN A 56 1.80 0.17 12.21
CA ASN A 56 2.20 0.72 13.51
C ASN A 56 3.35 1.73 13.40
N ILE A 57 4.04 1.79 12.26
CA ILE A 57 4.99 2.88 11.96
C ILE A 57 4.18 4.07 11.43
N GLY A 58 3.56 4.78 12.35
CA GLY A 58 2.95 6.09 12.11
C GLY A 58 3.96 7.21 12.36
N THR A 59 3.80 8.34 11.67
CA THR A 59 4.61 9.56 11.82
C THR A 59 4.53 10.19 13.23
N GLU A 60 3.89 9.53 14.20
CA GLU A 60 3.70 9.96 15.58
C GLU A 60 4.95 9.80 16.46
N HIS A 61 5.97 9.08 15.99
CA HIS A 61 7.25 8.87 16.70
C HIS A 61 8.46 9.51 16.00
N LEU A 62 8.28 10.64 15.30
CA LEU A 62 9.38 11.49 14.81
C LEU A 62 9.51 12.78 15.62
#